data_AF-A0A1F8L4E3-F1
#
_entry.id   AF-A0A1F8L4E3-F1
#
_cell.length_a   1.000
_cell.length_b   1.000
_cell.length_c   1.000
_cell.angle_alpha   90.00
_cell.angle_beta   90.00
_cell.angle_gamma   90.00
#
_symmetry.space_group_name_H-M   'P 1'
#
loop_
_entity.id
_entity.type
_entity.pdbx_description
1 polymer ?
#
loop_
_entity_poly.entity_id
_entity_poly.type
_entity_poly.pdbx_seq_one_letter_code
_entity_poly.pdbx_strand_id
1 'polypeptide(L)'
;MTLPDPIEPAPGEGIQAETGQVSLKKRHRMGVYLIGILILLIGTGLGGLLGYRAGVNLRLQAQLDQKVMVATNQYQLGLVDLQAGRYETAKKRFEYVIHTDPNFPGAADQLARAMLEMSLALTPTPEPTPTLAPTPDLRGEAEIFANIQQSMANQDWKGAIASIEALRDLNLTYRAVDLDGMYYISLRFLGVQNILNEGELEVGIYHLTLAERFAPLDVDANNYRIWARQYIAAASFWKIDWPKVIAYFAEIYPALPNLRDSSGMTATERYRQALIGYGDKLVMDSLYCDAQIQYEAALQFSSPPDLQTKATSAAEMCAGGPPPAENGATPVPTVTPTPGTLTPGVPTSLETPTLVETTPTP
;
A
#
# COMPACT_ATOMS: atom_id res chain seq x y z
N MET A 1 -0.02 -0.11 108.29
CA MET A 1 -0.80 0.40 107.15
C MET A 1 -0.20 1.73 106.74
N THR A 2 0.12 1.85 105.44
CA THR A 2 0.41 3.07 104.65
C THR A 2 1.65 3.92 105.00
N LEU A 3 2.76 3.46 104.40
CA LEU A 3 3.91 4.08 103.72
C LEU A 3 4.22 5.60 103.81
N PRO A 4 5.52 5.97 103.76
CA PRO A 4 6.03 7.34 103.79
C PRO A 4 6.38 7.92 102.39
N ASP A 5 6.40 9.25 102.31
CA ASP A 5 7.17 10.10 101.36
C ASP A 5 8.09 11.01 102.23
N PRO A 6 9.15 11.72 101.73
CA PRO A 6 9.48 12.07 100.33
C PRO A 6 11.00 11.95 99.95
N ILE A 7 11.33 12.04 98.65
CA ILE A 7 12.70 12.31 98.16
C ILE A 7 12.67 13.34 97.02
N GLU A 8 13.51 14.37 97.13
CA GLU A 8 13.93 15.35 96.11
C GLU A 8 15.45 15.61 96.29
N PRO A 9 16.21 16.23 95.35
CA PRO A 9 16.04 16.35 93.88
C PRO A 9 17.34 16.19 93.02
N ALA A 10 17.17 15.87 91.71
CA ALA A 10 17.78 16.35 90.42
C ALA A 10 19.28 16.77 90.26
N PRO A 11 19.80 17.04 89.02
CA PRO A 11 19.72 16.38 87.69
C PRO A 11 21.07 16.34 86.90
N GLY A 12 21.09 15.74 85.69
CA GLY A 12 21.90 16.29 84.56
C GLY A 12 22.81 15.34 83.78
N GLU A 13 22.33 14.87 82.63
CA GLU A 13 23.06 14.10 81.60
C GLU A 13 23.57 15.07 80.50
N GLY A 14 24.81 14.90 80.02
CA GLY A 14 25.42 15.77 79.01
C GLY A 14 26.61 15.12 78.30
N ILE A 15 26.44 14.93 76.99
CA ILE A 15 27.28 14.22 76.02
C ILE A 15 28.64 14.91 75.78
N GLN A 16 29.73 14.13 75.69
CA GLN A 16 31.03 14.58 75.15
C GLN A 16 31.39 13.74 73.91
N ALA A 17 31.76 14.45 72.85
CA ALA A 17 32.06 13.96 71.52
C ALA A 17 33.51 13.49 71.40
N GLU A 18 33.73 12.34 70.76
CA GLU A 18 35.06 11.87 70.37
C GLU A 18 35.27 12.08 68.86
N THR A 19 36.19 12.97 68.52
CA THR A 19 36.66 13.26 67.16
C THR A 19 37.58 12.17 66.64
N GLY A 20 37.13 11.44 65.61
CA GLY A 20 37.91 10.41 64.91
C GLY A 20 37.82 10.52 63.38
N GLN A 21 38.84 11.15 62.80
CA GLN A 21 39.46 10.96 61.48
C GLN A 21 38.62 10.76 60.19
N VAL A 22 38.99 11.58 59.22
CA VAL A 22 38.56 11.64 57.82
C VAL A 22 38.69 10.29 57.09
N SER A 23 37.57 9.78 56.58
CA SER A 23 37.54 8.75 55.52
C SER A 23 36.99 9.35 54.23
N LEU A 24 37.90 9.87 53.40
CA LEU A 24 37.63 10.19 52.00
C LEU A 24 37.54 8.88 51.20
N LYS A 25 36.42 8.16 51.30
CA LYS A 25 36.14 7.04 50.37
C LYS A 25 34.66 6.90 50.03
N LYS A 26 34.06 7.98 49.51
CA LYS A 26 32.75 7.90 48.82
C LYS A 26 32.66 8.79 47.58
N ARG A 27 33.78 9.09 46.92
CA ARG A 27 33.81 9.84 45.65
C ARG A 27 33.92 8.94 44.40
N HIS A 28 34.24 7.65 44.57
CA HIS A 28 34.48 6.73 43.46
C HIS A 28 33.22 6.08 42.87
N ARG A 29 32.05 6.16 43.52
CA ARG A 29 30.81 5.59 42.97
C ARG A 29 30.14 6.54 41.97
N MET A 30 30.09 7.84 42.25
CA MET A 30 29.45 8.81 41.34
C MET A 30 30.16 8.99 40.00
N GLY A 31 31.49 8.94 39.98
CA GLY A 31 32.26 8.96 38.74
C GLY A 31 31.93 7.76 37.83
N VAL A 32 31.69 6.58 38.40
CA VAL A 32 31.34 5.37 37.65
C VAL A 32 29.95 5.47 37.02
N TYR A 33 28.96 6.06 37.71
CA TYR A 33 27.63 6.29 37.14
C TYR A 33 27.64 7.36 36.02
N LEU A 34 28.41 8.44 36.19
CA LEU A 34 28.56 9.46 35.15
C LEU A 34 29.30 8.91 33.91
N ILE A 35 30.32 8.07 34.11
CA ILE A 35 31.00 7.35 33.02
C ILE A 35 30.03 6.38 32.33
N GLY A 36 29.19 5.67 33.09
CA GLY A 36 28.16 4.77 32.53
C GLY A 36 27.13 5.50 31.66
N ILE A 37 26.64 6.66 32.11
CA ILE A 37 25.72 7.51 31.33
C ILE A 37 26.41 8.06 30.08
N LEU A 38 27.67 8.50 30.22
CA LEU A 38 28.45 9.01 29.08
C LEU A 38 28.66 7.93 28.01
N ILE A 39 29.00 6.70 28.41
CA ILE A 39 29.13 5.56 27.50
C ILE A 39 27.80 5.23 26.82
N LEU A 40 26.69 5.30 27.56
CA LEU A 40 25.35 5.06 27.00
C LEU A 40 24.95 6.12 25.97
N LEU A 41 25.21 7.40 26.24
CA LEU A 41 24.97 8.50 25.30
C LEU A 41 25.86 8.43 24.06
N ILE A 42 27.14 8.10 24.23
CA ILE A 42 28.06 7.90 23.11
C ILE A 42 27.65 6.67 22.29
N GLY A 43 27.26 5.58 22.95
CA GLY A 43 26.78 4.36 22.29
C GLY A 43 25.51 4.58 21.48
N THR A 44 24.53 5.31 22.02
CA THR A 44 23.30 5.68 21.29
C THR A 44 23.57 6.65 20.14
N GLY A 45 24.42 7.66 20.34
CA GLY A 45 24.81 8.60 19.27
C GLY A 45 25.57 7.92 18.12
N LEU A 46 26.55 7.07 18.43
CA LEU A 46 27.31 6.31 17.44
C LEU A 46 26.43 5.27 16.74
N GLY A 47 25.60 4.54 17.49
CA GLY A 47 24.64 3.58 16.94
C GLY A 47 23.64 4.23 15.99
N GLY A 48 23.10 5.39 16.34
CA GLY A 48 22.19 6.16 15.49
C GLY A 48 22.85 6.64 14.19
N LEU A 49 24.07 7.16 14.25
CA LEU A 49 24.79 7.64 13.07
C LEU A 49 25.18 6.48 12.12
N LEU A 50 25.67 5.38 12.67
CA LEU A 50 26.03 4.18 11.90
C LEU A 50 24.79 3.53 11.29
N GLY A 51 23.70 3.41 12.05
CA GLY A 51 22.42 2.90 11.58
C GLY A 51 21.80 3.77 10.48
N TYR A 52 21.84 5.10 10.63
CA TYR A 52 21.36 6.04 9.60
C TYR A 52 22.16 5.91 8.30
N ARG A 53 23.50 5.90 8.38
CA ARG A 53 24.36 5.73 7.19
C ARG A 53 24.16 4.38 6.52
N ALA A 54 24.06 3.30 7.30
CA ALA A 54 23.77 1.97 6.79
C ALA A 54 22.39 1.93 6.09
N GLY A 55 21.36 2.53 6.69
CA GLY A 55 20.03 2.61 6.11
C GLY A 55 19.97 3.42 4.81
N VAL A 56 20.68 4.56 4.73
CA VAL A 56 20.78 5.35 3.49
C VAL A 56 21.51 4.55 2.39
N ASN A 57 22.62 3.89 2.73
CA ASN A 57 23.35 3.05 1.77
C ASN A 57 22.50 1.86 1.29
N LEU A 58 21.72 1.24 2.17
CA LEU A 58 20.85 0.12 1.81
C LEU A 58 19.73 0.56 0.84
N ARG A 59 19.12 1.74 1.06
CA ARG A 59 18.14 2.31 0.13
C ARG A 59 18.77 2.71 -1.20
N LEU A 60 19.98 3.27 -1.17
CA LEU A 60 20.71 3.62 -2.38
C LEU A 60 21.07 2.38 -3.20
N GLN A 61 21.53 1.31 -2.54
CA GLN A 61 21.78 0.02 -3.19
C GLN A 61 20.50 -0.57 -3.77
N ALA A 62 19.41 -0.60 -3.00
CA ALA A 62 18.12 -1.09 -3.51
C ALA A 62 17.62 -0.30 -4.73
N GLN A 63 17.82 1.01 -4.77
CA GLN A 63 17.48 1.84 -5.94
C GLN A 63 18.37 1.54 -7.14
N LEU A 64 19.67 1.34 -6.94
CA LEU A 64 20.61 0.95 -8.00
C LEU A 64 20.27 -0.45 -8.54
N ASP A 65 20.02 -1.41 -7.65
CA ASP A 65 19.61 -2.77 -8.00
C ASP A 65 18.30 -2.76 -8.78
N GLN A 66 17.33 -1.93 -8.38
CA GLN A 66 16.06 -1.79 -9.11
C GLN A 66 16.28 -1.24 -10.52
N LYS A 67 17.15 -0.23 -10.69
CA LYS A 67 17.48 0.32 -12.01
C LYS A 67 18.15 -0.73 -12.90
N VAL A 68 19.12 -1.48 -12.36
CA VAL A 68 19.81 -2.56 -13.08
C VAL A 68 18.82 -3.66 -13.47
N MET A 69 17.89 -4.04 -12.58
CA MET A 69 16.86 -5.04 -12.88
C MET A 69 15.92 -4.58 -13.99
N VAL A 70 15.48 -3.31 -13.97
CA VAL A 70 14.62 -2.73 -15.01
C VAL A 70 15.37 -2.66 -16.35
N ALA A 71 16.62 -2.19 -16.35
CA ALA A 71 17.47 -2.17 -17.54
C ALA A 71 17.71 -3.59 -18.09
N THR A 72 17.98 -4.55 -17.22
CA THR A 72 18.17 -5.97 -17.60
C THR A 72 16.92 -6.54 -18.25
N ASN A 73 15.74 -6.30 -17.68
CA ASN A 73 14.48 -6.76 -18.25
C ASN A 73 14.22 -6.13 -19.63
N GLN A 74 14.39 -4.81 -19.77
CA GLN A 74 14.21 -4.13 -21.06
C GLN A 74 15.24 -4.59 -22.10
N TYR A 75 16.47 -4.90 -21.69
CA TYR A 75 17.47 -5.48 -22.57
C TYR A 75 17.06 -6.87 -23.06
N GLN A 76 16.60 -7.75 -22.17
CA GLN A 76 16.11 -9.09 -22.53
C GLN A 76 14.92 -9.02 -23.48
N LEU A 77 13.95 -8.14 -23.21
CA LEU A 77 12.82 -7.92 -24.11
C LEU A 77 13.28 -7.35 -25.46
N GLY A 78 14.29 -6.48 -25.47
CA GLY A 78 14.88 -5.94 -26.70
C GLY A 78 15.52 -7.02 -27.57
N LEU A 79 16.19 -8.00 -26.96
CA LEU A 79 16.74 -9.15 -27.67
C LEU A 79 15.63 -10.01 -28.31
N VAL A 80 14.54 -10.23 -27.58
CA VAL A 80 13.36 -10.96 -28.11
C VAL A 80 12.72 -10.21 -29.28
N ASP A 81 12.58 -8.88 -29.16
CA ASP A 81 12.05 -8.05 -30.25
C ASP A 81 12.96 -8.06 -31.48
N LEU A 82 14.27 -8.00 -31.28
CA LEU A 82 15.25 -8.08 -32.36
C LEU A 82 15.21 -9.43 -33.06
N GLN A 83 15.09 -10.53 -32.31
CA GLN A 83 14.93 -11.87 -32.87
C GLN A 83 13.60 -12.04 -33.63
N ALA A 84 12.54 -11.37 -33.16
CA ALA A 84 11.22 -11.40 -33.78
C ALA A 84 11.05 -10.41 -34.94
N GLY A 85 12.13 -9.73 -35.36
CA GLY A 85 12.09 -8.76 -36.48
C GLY A 85 11.41 -7.43 -36.14
N ARG A 86 11.06 -7.17 -34.88
CA ARG A 86 10.46 -5.91 -34.41
C ARG A 86 11.54 -4.87 -34.13
N TYR A 87 12.28 -4.48 -35.18
CA TYR A 87 13.49 -3.66 -35.03
C TYR A 87 13.24 -2.29 -34.39
N GLU A 88 12.10 -1.64 -34.68
CA GLU A 88 11.73 -0.36 -34.08
C GLU A 88 11.47 -0.46 -32.56
N THR A 89 10.77 -1.52 -32.13
CA THR A 89 10.56 -1.76 -30.69
C THR A 89 11.88 -2.12 -30.00
N ALA A 90 12.69 -2.98 -30.63
CA ALA A 90 14.01 -3.34 -30.12
C ALA A 90 14.90 -2.10 -29.91
N LYS A 91 14.94 -1.22 -30.91
CA LYS A 91 15.65 0.07 -30.85
C LYS A 91 15.20 0.89 -29.64
N LYS A 92 13.90 1.15 -29.50
CA LYS A 92 13.35 1.94 -28.37
C LYS A 92 13.72 1.35 -27.01
N ARG A 93 13.75 0.01 -26.89
CA ARG A 93 14.17 -0.64 -25.64
C ARG A 93 15.66 -0.48 -25.38
N PHE A 94 16.52 -0.67 -26.36
CA PHE A 94 17.95 -0.49 -26.15
C PHE A 94 18.30 0.98 -25.85
N GLU A 95 17.61 1.94 -26.47
CA GLU A 95 17.69 3.35 -26.11
C GLU A 95 17.30 3.57 -24.64
N TYR A 96 16.19 2.97 -24.19
CA TYR A 96 15.77 3.02 -22.80
C TYR A 96 16.80 2.40 -21.84
N VAL A 97 17.42 1.28 -22.22
CA VAL A 97 18.48 0.62 -21.43
C VAL A 97 19.68 1.55 -21.29
N ILE A 98 20.17 2.14 -22.38
CA ILE A 98 21.32 3.05 -22.37
C ILE A 98 20.99 4.33 -21.59
N HIS A 99 19.76 4.82 -21.66
CA HIS A 99 19.34 5.97 -20.87
C HIS A 99 19.32 5.66 -19.36
N THR A 100 18.90 4.44 -18.99
CA THR A 100 18.79 4.01 -17.60
C THR A 100 20.16 3.66 -16.99
N ASP A 101 20.99 2.95 -17.76
CA ASP A 101 22.36 2.58 -17.43
C ASP A 101 23.26 2.75 -18.67
N PRO A 102 23.97 3.88 -18.78
CA PRO A 102 24.85 4.16 -19.92
C PRO A 102 26.00 3.15 -20.10
N ASN A 103 26.38 2.42 -19.05
CA ASN A 103 27.46 1.44 -19.08
C ASN A 103 26.94 0.00 -19.23
N PHE A 104 25.65 -0.20 -19.54
CA PHE A 104 25.06 -1.53 -19.64
C PHE A 104 25.76 -2.37 -20.72
N PRO A 105 26.32 -3.54 -20.39
CA PRO A 105 27.09 -4.34 -21.33
C PRO A 105 26.29 -4.76 -22.57
N GLY A 106 26.82 -4.48 -23.76
CA GLY A 106 26.24 -4.91 -25.03
C GLY A 106 25.00 -4.13 -25.50
N ALA A 107 24.45 -3.20 -24.71
CA ALA A 107 23.26 -2.44 -25.11
C ALA A 107 23.51 -1.56 -26.35
N ALA A 108 24.68 -0.89 -26.42
CA ALA A 108 25.07 -0.08 -27.57
C ALA A 108 25.23 -0.94 -28.85
N ASP A 109 25.81 -2.13 -28.73
CA ASP A 109 26.01 -3.05 -29.86
C ASP A 109 24.65 -3.56 -30.40
N GLN A 110 23.73 -3.92 -29.50
CA GLN A 110 22.39 -4.36 -29.91
C GLN A 110 21.55 -3.22 -30.48
N LEU A 111 21.70 -1.99 -29.99
CA LEU A 111 21.07 -0.81 -30.59
C LEU A 111 21.57 -0.60 -32.02
N ALA A 112 22.89 -0.63 -32.24
CA ALA A 112 23.48 -0.51 -33.57
C ALA A 112 22.99 -1.62 -34.50
N ARG A 113 22.89 -2.86 -33.99
CA ARG A 113 22.33 -3.98 -34.73
C ARG A 113 20.87 -3.76 -35.10
N ALA A 114 20.02 -3.33 -34.17
CA ALA A 114 18.61 -3.03 -34.43
C ALA A 114 18.46 -1.99 -35.54
N MET A 115 19.25 -0.92 -35.49
CA MET A 115 19.24 0.14 -36.51
C MET A 115 19.72 -0.35 -37.88
N LEU A 116 20.76 -1.20 -37.91
CA LEU A 116 21.25 -1.79 -39.15
C LEU A 116 20.19 -2.70 -39.79
N GLU A 117 19.64 -3.65 -39.04
CA GLU A 117 18.62 -4.59 -39.53
C GLU A 117 17.34 -3.85 -39.98
N MET A 118 16.95 -2.79 -39.26
CA MET A 118 15.89 -1.89 -39.68
C MET A 118 16.20 -1.23 -41.03
N SER A 119 17.43 -0.73 -41.23
CA SER A 119 17.82 -0.11 -42.51
C SER A 119 17.87 -1.11 -43.67
N LEU A 120 18.31 -2.35 -43.40
CA LEU A 120 18.34 -3.43 -44.39
C LEU A 120 16.92 -3.86 -44.77
N ALA A 121 16.00 -3.94 -43.80
CA ALA A 121 14.59 -4.24 -44.05
C ALA A 121 13.88 -3.16 -44.89
N LEU A 122 14.37 -1.91 -44.84
CA LEU A 122 13.88 -0.80 -45.66
C LEU A 122 14.56 -0.71 -47.04
N THR A 123 15.53 -1.57 -47.35
CA THR A 123 16.22 -1.55 -48.64
C THR A 123 15.33 -2.25 -49.69
N PRO A 124 14.83 -1.55 -50.71
CA PRO A 124 13.93 -2.15 -51.69
C PRO A 124 14.67 -3.22 -52.50
N THR A 125 14.20 -4.46 -52.42
CA THR A 125 14.55 -5.51 -53.38
C THR A 125 14.12 -5.04 -54.78
N PRO A 126 14.96 -5.17 -55.83
CA PRO A 126 14.53 -4.81 -57.18
C PRO A 126 13.28 -5.59 -57.55
N GLU A 127 12.18 -4.86 -57.67
CA GLU A 127 10.85 -5.39 -57.93
C GLU A 127 10.82 -5.95 -59.37
N PRO A 128 10.36 -7.19 -59.60
CA PRO A 128 10.11 -7.66 -60.96
C PRO A 128 9.10 -6.74 -61.63
N THR A 129 9.31 -6.43 -62.91
CA THR A 129 8.40 -5.62 -63.74
C THR A 129 6.94 -6.00 -63.48
N PRO A 130 6.07 -5.06 -63.07
CA PRO A 130 4.75 -5.40 -62.56
C PRO A 130 3.91 -6.08 -63.63
N THR A 131 3.52 -7.33 -63.37
CA THR A 131 2.33 -7.92 -63.97
C THR A 131 1.13 -7.14 -63.40
N LEU A 132 0.25 -6.62 -64.25
CA LEU A 132 -0.93 -5.85 -63.83
C LEU A 132 -1.85 -6.71 -62.94
N ALA A 133 -1.62 -6.70 -61.63
CA ALA A 133 -2.56 -7.18 -60.64
C ALA A 133 -3.59 -6.08 -60.35
N PRO A 134 -4.87 -6.43 -60.07
CA PRO A 134 -5.84 -5.43 -59.65
C PRO A 134 -5.36 -4.73 -58.37
N THR A 135 -5.44 -3.40 -58.35
CA THR A 135 -5.18 -2.61 -57.14
C THR A 135 -6.12 -3.08 -56.02
N PRO A 136 -5.60 -3.50 -54.86
CA PRO A 136 -6.44 -3.92 -53.73
C PRO A 136 -7.42 -2.82 -53.30
N ASP A 137 -8.69 -3.16 -53.04
CA ASP A 137 -9.68 -2.24 -52.48
C ASP A 137 -9.47 -2.13 -50.96
N LEU A 138 -8.91 -1.01 -50.52
CA LEU A 138 -8.57 -0.75 -49.10
C LEU A 138 -9.58 0.15 -48.38
N ARG A 139 -10.80 0.33 -48.93
CA ARG A 139 -11.80 1.24 -48.35
C ARG A 139 -12.26 0.80 -46.97
N GLY A 140 -12.42 -0.51 -46.74
CA GLY A 140 -12.83 -1.05 -45.44
C GLY A 140 -11.77 -0.79 -44.36
N GLU A 141 -10.49 -1.00 -44.69
CA GLU A 141 -9.37 -0.70 -43.81
C GLU A 141 -9.28 0.79 -43.47
N ALA A 142 -9.46 1.66 -44.48
CA ALA A 142 -9.43 3.10 -44.29
C ALA A 142 -10.57 3.60 -43.40
N GLU A 143 -11.77 3.01 -43.52
CA GLU A 143 -12.92 3.32 -42.67
C GLU A 143 -12.66 2.90 -41.21
N ILE A 144 -12.16 1.68 -40.97
CA ILE A 144 -11.81 1.24 -39.61
C ILE A 144 -10.69 2.11 -39.03
N PHE A 145 -9.68 2.47 -39.83
CA PHE A 145 -8.60 3.34 -39.38
C PHE A 145 -9.08 4.73 -38.96
N ALA A 146 -10.03 5.31 -39.71
CA ALA A 146 -10.67 6.58 -39.33
C ALA A 146 -11.45 6.44 -38.01
N ASN A 147 -12.11 5.29 -37.78
CA ASN A 147 -12.78 5.00 -36.51
C ASN A 147 -11.79 4.90 -35.33
N ILE A 148 -10.63 4.27 -35.52
CA ILE A 148 -9.55 4.24 -34.50
C ILE A 148 -9.16 5.67 -34.11
N GLN A 149 -8.88 6.53 -35.11
CA GLN A 149 -8.51 7.92 -34.88
C GLN A 149 -9.60 8.68 -34.12
N GLN A 150 -10.86 8.48 -34.49
CA GLN A 150 -12.00 9.11 -33.83
C GLN A 150 -12.16 8.65 -32.37
N SER A 151 -12.06 7.34 -32.11
CA SER A 151 -12.11 6.79 -30.75
C SER A 151 -10.97 7.34 -29.90
N MET A 152 -9.74 7.39 -30.43
CA MET A 152 -8.60 7.98 -29.72
C MET A 152 -8.81 9.48 -29.44
N ALA A 153 -9.34 10.24 -30.40
CA ALA A 153 -9.64 11.67 -30.22
C ALA A 153 -10.71 11.88 -29.13
N ASN A 154 -11.67 10.97 -29.03
CA ASN A 154 -12.70 10.96 -27.99
C ASN A 154 -12.22 10.36 -26.66
N GLN A 155 -10.97 9.92 -26.56
CA GLN A 155 -10.41 9.18 -25.41
C GLN A 155 -11.18 7.88 -25.09
N ASP A 156 -11.88 7.33 -26.08
CA ASP A 156 -12.50 6.01 -26.03
C ASP A 156 -11.44 4.94 -26.32
N TRP A 157 -10.59 4.68 -25.32
CA TRP A 157 -9.49 3.74 -25.46
C TRP A 157 -9.94 2.30 -25.69
N LYS A 158 -11.08 1.90 -25.07
CA LYS A 158 -11.68 0.56 -25.25
C LYS A 158 -12.15 0.40 -26.70
N GLY A 159 -12.86 1.38 -27.25
CA GLY A 159 -13.30 1.36 -28.67
C GLY A 159 -12.15 1.44 -29.67
N ALA A 160 -11.09 2.23 -29.36
CA ALA A 160 -9.89 2.29 -30.19
C ALA A 160 -9.20 0.92 -30.27
N ILE A 161 -9.01 0.24 -29.13
CA ILE A 161 -8.40 -1.10 -29.08
C ILE A 161 -9.22 -2.11 -29.89
N ALA A 162 -10.55 -2.15 -29.70
CA ALA A 162 -11.42 -3.06 -30.44
C ALA A 162 -11.33 -2.82 -31.96
N SER A 163 -11.25 -1.55 -32.39
CA SER A 163 -11.10 -1.19 -33.80
C SER A 163 -9.71 -1.54 -34.36
N ILE A 164 -8.65 -1.40 -33.54
CA ILE A 164 -7.29 -1.82 -33.91
C ILE A 164 -7.23 -3.34 -34.10
N GLU A 165 -7.81 -4.10 -33.18
CA GLU A 165 -7.88 -5.57 -33.26
C GLU A 165 -8.65 -6.03 -34.50
N ALA A 166 -9.81 -5.43 -34.76
CA ALA A 166 -10.59 -5.71 -35.97
C ALA A 166 -9.82 -5.41 -37.26
N LEU A 167 -9.06 -4.31 -37.29
CA LEU A 167 -8.24 -3.97 -38.46
C LEU A 167 -7.07 -4.94 -38.66
N ARG A 168 -6.45 -5.40 -37.57
CA ARG A 168 -5.38 -6.40 -37.64
C ARG A 168 -5.89 -7.76 -38.10
N ASP A 169 -7.08 -8.16 -37.66
CA ASP A 169 -7.74 -9.39 -38.11
C ASP A 169 -8.09 -9.33 -39.61
N LEU A 170 -8.48 -8.15 -40.10
CA LEU A 170 -8.76 -7.92 -41.51
C LEU A 170 -7.49 -7.89 -42.38
N ASN A 171 -6.49 -7.10 -41.96
CA ASN A 171 -5.27 -6.89 -42.74
C ASN A 171 -4.08 -6.50 -41.82
N LEU A 172 -3.24 -7.49 -41.50
CA LEU A 172 -2.05 -7.31 -40.65
C LEU A 172 -1.00 -6.34 -41.20
N THR A 173 -1.01 -6.07 -42.50
CA THR A 173 0.03 -5.25 -43.16
C THR A 173 -0.39 -3.79 -43.33
N TYR A 174 -1.69 -3.50 -43.22
CA TYR A 174 -2.21 -2.14 -43.38
C TYR A 174 -1.71 -1.23 -42.25
N ARG A 175 -0.83 -0.29 -42.58
CA ARG A 175 -0.28 0.72 -41.65
C ARG A 175 0.19 0.13 -40.31
N ALA A 176 0.82 -1.04 -40.35
CA ALA A 176 1.18 -1.80 -39.14
C ALA A 176 1.94 -0.97 -38.08
N VAL A 177 2.88 -0.12 -38.52
CA VAL A 177 3.68 0.74 -37.62
C VAL A 177 2.80 1.79 -36.92
N ASP A 178 1.88 2.43 -37.65
CA ASP A 178 0.96 3.41 -37.07
C ASP A 178 0.05 2.72 -36.04
N LEU A 179 -0.46 1.54 -36.38
CA LEU A 179 -1.33 0.75 -35.50
C LEU A 179 -0.63 0.28 -34.24
N ASP A 180 0.65 -0.11 -34.30
CA ASP A 180 1.44 -0.46 -33.10
C ASP A 180 1.56 0.75 -32.17
N GLY A 181 1.81 1.94 -32.71
CA GLY A 181 1.86 3.18 -31.94
C GLY A 181 0.52 3.53 -31.30
N MET A 182 -0.57 3.45 -32.07
CA MET A 182 -1.93 3.69 -31.57
C MET A 182 -2.36 2.67 -30.51
N TYR A 183 -1.97 1.41 -30.67
CA TYR A 183 -2.30 0.37 -29.70
C TYR A 183 -1.55 0.56 -28.39
N TYR A 184 -0.26 0.93 -28.44
CA TYR A 184 0.51 1.33 -27.27
C TYR A 184 -0.19 2.45 -26.48
N ILE A 185 -0.54 3.54 -27.18
CA ILE A 185 -1.18 4.71 -26.56
C ILE A 185 -2.51 4.30 -25.92
N SER A 186 -3.34 3.57 -26.65
CA SER A 186 -4.67 3.18 -26.18
C SER A 186 -4.60 2.25 -24.96
N LEU A 187 -3.74 1.23 -24.99
CA LEU A 187 -3.51 0.33 -23.84
C LEU A 187 -2.93 1.08 -22.63
N ARG A 188 -1.97 1.99 -22.87
CA ARG A 188 -1.36 2.81 -21.82
C ARG A 188 -2.40 3.65 -21.09
N PHE A 189 -3.23 4.38 -21.83
CA PHE A 189 -4.25 5.24 -21.21
C PHE A 189 -5.39 4.44 -20.60
N LEU A 190 -5.84 3.37 -21.26
CA LEU A 190 -6.85 2.48 -20.70
C LEU A 190 -6.38 1.90 -19.36
N GLY A 191 -5.14 1.40 -19.30
CA GLY A 191 -4.59 0.83 -18.06
C GLY A 191 -4.56 1.82 -16.90
N VAL A 192 -4.20 3.08 -17.16
CA VAL A 192 -4.24 4.15 -16.15
C VAL A 192 -5.68 4.49 -15.77
N GLN A 193 -6.61 4.53 -16.72
CA GLN A 193 -8.03 4.76 -16.46
C GLN A 193 -8.63 3.67 -15.57
N ASN A 194 -8.33 2.40 -15.84
CA ASN A 194 -8.76 1.28 -15.00
C ASN A 194 -8.26 1.45 -13.55
N ILE A 195 -6.98 1.82 -13.37
CA ILE A 195 -6.36 2.00 -12.04
C ILE A 195 -6.99 3.19 -11.29
N LEU A 196 -7.07 4.36 -11.91
CA LEU A 196 -7.42 5.60 -11.20
C LEU A 196 -8.92 5.84 -11.12
N ASN A 197 -9.64 5.53 -12.21
CA ASN A 197 -11.04 5.91 -12.36
C ASN A 197 -11.98 4.74 -12.08
N GLU A 198 -11.64 3.53 -12.49
CA GLU A 198 -12.52 2.36 -12.35
C GLU A 198 -12.22 1.57 -11.05
N GLY A 199 -11.03 1.72 -10.47
CA GLY A 199 -10.59 0.93 -9.30
C GLY A 199 -10.26 -0.52 -9.65
N GLU A 200 -10.12 -0.82 -10.94
CA GLU A 200 -9.78 -2.14 -11.47
C GLU A 200 -8.26 -2.26 -11.60
N LEU A 201 -7.59 -2.39 -10.44
CA LEU A 201 -6.14 -2.34 -10.35
C LEU A 201 -5.45 -3.41 -11.22
N GLU A 202 -5.90 -4.65 -11.13
CA GLU A 202 -5.35 -5.79 -11.88
C GLU A 202 -5.58 -5.65 -13.38
N VAL A 203 -6.78 -5.22 -13.77
CA VAL A 203 -7.13 -4.98 -15.18
C VAL A 203 -6.25 -3.88 -15.75
N GLY A 204 -6.03 -2.81 -14.99
CA GLY A 204 -5.15 -1.74 -15.44
C GLY A 204 -3.68 -2.17 -15.52
N ILE A 205 -3.18 -2.92 -14.54
CA ILE A 205 -1.84 -3.53 -14.60
C ILE A 205 -1.70 -4.42 -15.85
N TYR A 206 -2.74 -5.18 -16.20
CA TYR A 206 -2.77 -6.02 -17.38
C TYR A 206 -2.62 -5.21 -18.66
N HIS A 207 -3.45 -4.16 -18.88
CA HIS A 207 -3.34 -3.31 -20.06
C HIS A 207 -1.97 -2.61 -20.16
N LEU A 208 -1.43 -2.12 -19.04
CA LEU A 208 -0.08 -1.55 -19.00
C LEU A 208 1.00 -2.58 -19.37
N THR A 209 0.82 -3.83 -18.97
CA THR A 209 1.75 -4.92 -19.32
C THR A 209 1.64 -5.30 -20.80
N LEU A 210 0.44 -5.23 -21.39
CA LEU A 210 0.27 -5.39 -22.84
C LEU A 210 0.92 -4.24 -23.62
N ALA A 211 0.78 -3.00 -23.15
CA ALA A 211 1.42 -1.84 -23.78
C ALA A 211 2.94 -2.02 -23.87
N GLU A 212 3.56 -2.64 -22.84
CA GLU A 212 4.99 -2.94 -22.84
C GLU A 212 5.46 -3.86 -23.96
N ARG A 213 4.57 -4.55 -24.68
CA ARG A 213 4.94 -5.33 -25.87
C ARG A 213 5.35 -4.45 -27.05
N PHE A 214 4.89 -3.21 -27.10
CA PHE A 214 5.13 -2.28 -28.20
C PHE A 214 6.26 -1.28 -27.93
N ALA A 215 6.39 -0.83 -26.68
CA ALA A 215 7.45 0.07 -26.21
C ALA A 215 7.51 0.08 -24.67
N PRO A 216 8.63 0.51 -24.03
CA PRO A 216 8.69 0.73 -22.59
C PRO A 216 7.56 1.66 -22.09
N LEU A 217 7.10 1.48 -20.85
CA LEU A 217 6.17 2.43 -20.24
C LEU A 217 6.88 3.74 -19.92
N ASP A 218 6.13 4.84 -20.07
CA ASP A 218 6.50 6.11 -19.48
C ASP A 218 6.49 6.05 -17.94
N VAL A 219 7.14 7.04 -17.33
CA VAL A 219 7.33 7.11 -15.86
C VAL A 219 5.99 7.11 -15.13
N ASP A 220 4.99 7.82 -15.63
CA ASP A 220 3.68 7.94 -14.96
C ASP A 220 2.95 6.60 -14.97
N ALA A 221 2.82 5.99 -16.16
CA ALA A 221 2.19 4.68 -16.30
C ALA A 221 2.87 3.61 -15.45
N ASN A 222 4.21 3.61 -15.41
CA ASN A 222 4.95 2.70 -14.56
C ASN A 222 4.72 2.96 -13.06
N ASN A 223 4.66 4.22 -12.63
CA ASN A 223 4.37 4.57 -11.23
C ASN A 223 2.96 4.12 -10.81
N TYR A 224 1.94 4.33 -11.65
CA TYR A 224 0.58 3.85 -11.38
C TYR A 224 0.54 2.33 -11.22
N ARG A 225 1.25 1.59 -12.06
CA ARG A 225 1.40 0.14 -11.92
C ARG A 225 2.06 -0.27 -10.60
N ILE A 226 3.11 0.45 -10.17
CA ILE A 226 3.80 0.18 -8.91
C ILE A 226 2.85 0.40 -7.74
N TRP A 227 2.17 1.55 -7.67
CA TRP A 227 1.21 1.85 -6.60
C TRP A 227 0.04 0.88 -6.59
N ALA A 228 -0.50 0.49 -7.76
CA ALA A 228 -1.54 -0.52 -7.87
C ALA A 228 -1.09 -1.88 -7.30
N ARG A 229 0.13 -2.34 -7.63
CA ARG A 229 0.71 -3.58 -7.06
C ARG A 229 0.92 -3.47 -5.55
N GLN A 230 1.43 -2.34 -5.06
CA GLN A 230 1.62 -2.10 -3.63
C GLN A 230 0.29 -2.11 -2.89
N TYR A 231 -0.76 -1.51 -3.47
CA TYR A 231 -2.10 -1.52 -2.89
C TYR A 231 -2.62 -2.96 -2.76
N ILE A 232 -2.54 -3.76 -3.83
CA ILE A 232 -3.00 -5.16 -3.83
C ILE A 232 -2.22 -5.97 -2.76
N ALA A 233 -0.90 -5.78 -2.70
CA ALA A 233 -0.06 -6.43 -1.70
C ALA A 233 -0.45 -6.02 -0.27
N ALA A 234 -0.68 -4.73 -0.01
CA ALA A 234 -1.10 -4.22 1.28
C ALA A 234 -2.47 -4.78 1.69
N ALA A 235 -3.42 -4.82 0.75
CA ALA A 235 -4.76 -5.37 0.96
C ALA A 235 -4.74 -6.88 1.29
N SER A 236 -3.73 -7.63 0.83
CA SER A 236 -3.60 -9.06 1.15
C SER A 236 -3.35 -9.35 2.64
N PHE A 237 -2.86 -8.38 3.41
CA PHE A 237 -2.63 -8.50 4.86
C PHE A 237 -3.84 -8.04 5.69
N TRP A 238 -4.92 -7.59 5.05
CA TRP A 238 -6.08 -7.00 5.70
C TRP A 238 -6.68 -7.94 6.76
N LYS A 239 -6.86 -7.44 8.00
CA LYS A 239 -7.33 -8.21 9.17
C LYS A 239 -6.46 -9.41 9.58
N ILE A 240 -5.34 -9.65 8.90
CA ILE A 240 -4.39 -10.73 9.21
C ILE A 240 -3.18 -10.15 9.96
N ASP A 241 -2.59 -9.08 9.43
CA ASP A 241 -1.39 -8.46 9.97
C ASP A 241 -1.53 -6.93 9.86
N TRP A 242 -2.16 -6.32 10.87
CA TRP A 242 -2.40 -4.88 10.89
C TRP A 242 -1.12 -4.04 10.78
N PRO A 243 -0.02 -4.34 11.51
CA PRO A 243 1.23 -3.62 11.35
C PRO A 243 1.72 -3.58 9.90
N LYS A 244 1.64 -4.70 9.15
CA LYS A 244 1.99 -4.69 7.72
C LYS A 244 1.05 -3.84 6.89
N VAL A 245 -0.26 -3.95 7.10
CA VAL A 245 -1.24 -3.10 6.39
C VAL A 245 -0.92 -1.62 6.59
N ILE A 246 -0.69 -1.20 7.84
CA ILE A 246 -0.33 0.17 8.20
C ILE A 246 0.98 0.58 7.51
N ALA A 247 2.02 -0.25 7.59
CA ALA A 247 3.32 0.04 6.99
C ALA A 247 3.24 0.22 5.47
N TYR A 248 2.56 -0.69 4.76
CA TYR A 248 2.43 -0.57 3.30
C TYR A 248 1.54 0.61 2.88
N PHE A 249 0.38 0.81 3.52
CA PHE A 249 -0.47 1.94 3.15
C PHE A 249 0.13 3.29 3.52
N ALA A 250 1.00 3.36 4.54
CA ALA A 250 1.78 4.56 4.86
C ALA A 250 2.72 5.00 3.72
N GLU A 251 3.16 4.08 2.86
CA GLU A 251 3.96 4.40 1.67
C GLU A 251 3.09 4.90 0.50
N ILE A 252 1.83 4.49 0.45
CA ILE A 252 0.93 4.75 -0.69
C ILE A 252 0.16 6.06 -0.50
N TYR A 253 -0.52 6.23 0.66
CA TYR A 253 -1.49 7.33 0.83
C TYR A 253 -0.89 8.74 0.66
N PRO A 254 0.38 9.03 1.02
CA PRO A 254 0.93 10.37 0.82
C PRO A 254 1.10 10.74 -0.65
N ALA A 255 1.34 9.73 -1.51
CA ALA A 255 1.55 9.93 -2.95
C ALA A 255 0.24 9.82 -3.74
N LEU A 256 -0.62 8.85 -3.39
CA LEU A 256 -1.83 8.53 -4.14
C LEU A 256 -3.03 8.28 -3.21
N PRO A 257 -3.51 9.31 -2.48
CA PRO A 257 -4.48 9.15 -1.39
C PRO A 257 -5.83 8.58 -1.84
N ASN A 258 -6.22 8.82 -3.09
CA ASN A 258 -7.49 8.41 -3.69
C ASN A 258 -7.42 7.08 -4.46
N LEU A 259 -6.24 6.44 -4.53
CA LEU A 259 -6.12 5.11 -5.14
C LEU A 259 -7.05 4.14 -4.42
N ARG A 260 -7.82 3.36 -5.16
CA ARG A 260 -8.79 2.41 -4.61
C ARG A 260 -8.85 1.16 -5.47
N ASP A 261 -9.26 0.07 -4.85
CA ASP A 261 -9.68 -1.15 -5.55
C ASP A 261 -11.20 -1.15 -5.76
N SER A 262 -11.72 -2.27 -6.25
CA SER A 262 -13.15 -2.52 -6.45
C SER A 262 -14.00 -2.42 -5.18
N SER A 263 -13.38 -2.44 -3.99
CA SER A 263 -14.11 -2.19 -2.72
C SER A 263 -14.55 -0.72 -2.57
N GLY A 264 -14.00 0.18 -3.38
CA GLY A 264 -14.22 1.62 -3.26
C GLY A 264 -13.46 2.29 -2.11
N MET A 265 -12.80 1.52 -1.25
CA MET A 265 -12.00 2.07 -0.15
C MET A 265 -10.71 2.69 -0.69
N THR A 266 -10.44 3.95 -0.35
CA THR A 266 -9.21 4.60 -0.81
C THR A 266 -8.01 4.15 0.02
N ALA A 267 -6.78 4.37 -0.48
CA ALA A 267 -5.55 4.10 0.25
C ALA A 267 -5.51 4.83 1.59
N THR A 268 -6.00 6.07 1.62
CA THR A 268 -6.15 6.87 2.86
C THR A 268 -7.12 6.20 3.83
N GLU A 269 -8.28 5.77 3.34
CA GLU A 269 -9.27 5.13 4.21
C GLU A 269 -8.81 3.76 4.69
N ARG A 270 -8.13 2.98 3.84
CA ARG A 270 -7.51 1.71 4.25
C ARG A 270 -6.46 1.92 5.33
N TYR A 271 -5.61 2.93 5.20
CA TYR A 271 -4.63 3.29 6.23
C TYR A 271 -5.32 3.62 7.56
N ARG A 272 -6.31 4.52 7.53
CA ARG A 272 -7.06 4.96 8.71
C ARG A 272 -7.79 3.80 9.39
N GLN A 273 -8.47 2.95 8.61
CA GLN A 273 -9.18 1.79 9.13
C GLN A 273 -8.23 0.71 9.68
N ALA A 274 -7.04 0.57 9.09
CA ALA A 274 -6.03 -0.34 9.62
C ALA A 274 -5.49 0.13 10.98
N LEU A 275 -5.30 1.43 11.19
CA LEU A 275 -4.95 2.00 12.49
C LEU A 275 -6.04 1.67 13.53
N ILE A 276 -7.32 1.84 13.19
CA ILE A 276 -8.43 1.51 14.08
C ILE A 276 -8.47 0.01 14.40
N GLY A 277 -8.39 -0.85 13.38
CA GLY A 277 -8.39 -2.29 13.55
C GLY A 277 -7.19 -2.79 14.36
N TYR A 278 -6.03 -2.14 14.24
CA TYR A 278 -4.87 -2.44 15.07
C TYR A 278 -5.07 -2.01 16.52
N GLY A 279 -5.60 -0.80 16.73
CA GLY A 279 -5.99 -0.32 18.06
C GLY A 279 -6.97 -1.28 18.73
N ASP A 280 -7.98 -1.77 18.01
CA ASP A 280 -8.96 -2.74 18.52
C ASP A 280 -8.27 -4.05 18.94
N LYS A 281 -7.31 -4.54 18.14
CA LYS A 281 -6.51 -5.73 18.48
C LYS A 281 -5.67 -5.51 19.74
N LEU A 282 -5.04 -4.35 19.86
CA LEU A 282 -4.20 -4.00 21.01
C LEU A 282 -5.03 -3.88 22.29
N VAL A 283 -6.24 -3.33 22.22
CA VAL A 283 -7.19 -3.31 23.35
C VAL A 283 -7.54 -4.72 23.81
N MET A 284 -7.84 -5.64 22.88
CA MET A 284 -8.10 -7.05 23.22
C MET A 284 -6.89 -7.71 23.90
N ASP A 285 -5.68 -7.31 23.53
CA ASP A 285 -4.43 -7.79 24.13
C ASP A 285 -4.06 -7.06 25.43
N SER A 286 -4.93 -6.16 25.92
CA SER A 286 -4.68 -5.29 27.08
C SER A 286 -3.49 -4.32 26.93
N LEU A 287 -3.08 -4.03 25.70
CA LEU A 287 -2.01 -3.09 25.33
C LEU A 287 -2.61 -1.69 25.07
N TYR A 288 -3.19 -1.10 26.11
CA TYR A 288 -4.01 0.13 25.98
C TYR A 288 -3.21 1.36 25.53
N CYS A 289 -1.97 1.54 26.01
CA CYS A 289 -1.14 2.67 25.62
C CYS A 289 -0.76 2.62 24.14
N ASP A 290 -0.44 1.44 23.61
CA ASP A 290 -0.15 1.27 22.19
C ASP A 290 -1.43 1.47 21.35
N ALA A 291 -2.58 1.00 21.85
CA ALA A 291 -3.87 1.20 21.19
C ALA A 291 -4.24 2.70 21.08
N GLN A 292 -4.01 3.47 22.14
CA GLN A 292 -4.22 4.92 22.15
C GLN A 292 -3.46 5.59 21.00
N ILE A 293 -2.18 5.27 20.81
CA ILE A 293 -1.35 5.81 19.72
C ILE A 293 -1.99 5.55 18.36
N GLN A 294 -2.52 4.33 18.13
CA GLN A 294 -3.15 4.00 16.86
C GLN A 294 -4.45 4.78 16.63
N TYR A 295 -5.30 4.90 17.65
CA TYR A 295 -6.54 5.66 17.53
C TYR A 295 -6.29 7.16 17.31
N GLU A 296 -5.33 7.74 18.03
CA GLU A 296 -4.94 9.14 17.85
C GLU A 296 -4.41 9.42 16.44
N ALA A 297 -3.61 8.50 15.89
CA ALA A 297 -3.18 8.57 14.50
C ALA A 297 -4.37 8.50 13.52
N ALA A 298 -5.35 7.64 13.78
CA ALA A 298 -6.56 7.53 12.96
C ALA A 298 -7.43 8.80 13.02
N LEU A 299 -7.51 9.46 14.18
CA LEU A 299 -8.28 10.69 14.39
C LEU A 299 -7.78 11.87 13.55
N GLN A 300 -6.49 11.87 13.14
CA GLN A 300 -5.92 12.90 12.26
C GLN A 300 -6.59 12.96 10.88
N PHE A 301 -7.22 11.87 10.44
CA PHE A 301 -7.89 11.78 9.14
C PHE A 301 -9.40 12.06 9.23
N SER A 302 -10.05 11.51 10.27
CA SER A 302 -11.47 11.70 10.54
C SER A 302 -11.76 11.39 12.00
N SER A 303 -12.63 12.18 12.62
CA SER A 303 -12.94 12.11 14.05
C SER A 303 -14.41 11.75 14.34
N PRO A 304 -14.91 10.57 13.93
CA PRO A 304 -16.27 10.16 14.26
C PRO A 304 -16.41 9.91 15.78
N PRO A 305 -17.61 10.11 16.37
CA PRO A 305 -17.83 9.97 17.82
C PRO A 305 -17.37 8.62 18.39
N ASP A 306 -17.59 7.53 17.64
CA ASP A 306 -17.18 6.19 18.07
C ASP A 306 -15.67 6.05 18.20
N LEU A 307 -14.90 6.65 17.28
CA LEU A 307 -13.44 6.62 17.33
C LEU A 307 -12.90 7.49 18.47
N GLN A 308 -13.52 8.65 18.72
CA GLN A 308 -13.18 9.50 19.87
C GLN A 308 -13.40 8.74 21.18
N THR A 309 -14.49 7.99 21.28
CA THR A 309 -14.80 7.17 22.46
C THR A 309 -13.76 6.07 22.66
N LYS A 310 -13.38 5.35 21.58
CA LYS A 310 -12.30 4.35 21.63
C LYS A 310 -10.98 4.95 22.07
N ALA A 311 -10.60 6.11 21.53
CA ALA A 311 -9.35 6.79 21.87
C ALA A 311 -9.31 7.21 23.35
N THR A 312 -10.37 7.87 23.84
CA THR A 312 -10.48 8.30 25.25
C THR A 312 -10.46 7.10 26.20
N SER A 313 -11.21 6.04 25.89
CA SER A 313 -11.25 4.82 26.70
C SER A 313 -9.87 4.14 26.77
N ALA A 314 -9.16 4.03 25.63
CA ALA A 314 -7.80 3.50 25.62
C ALA A 314 -6.83 4.38 26.44
N ALA A 315 -6.98 5.70 26.39
CA ALA A 315 -6.16 6.62 27.17
C ALA A 315 -6.41 6.51 28.68
N GLU A 316 -7.66 6.40 29.12
CA GLU A 316 -8.02 6.19 30.53
C GLU A 316 -7.42 4.88 31.06
N MET A 317 -7.53 3.80 30.28
CA MET A 317 -6.96 2.50 30.61
C MET A 317 -5.42 2.53 30.64
N CYS A 318 -4.79 3.23 29.70
CA CYS A 318 -3.35 3.44 29.68
C CYS A 318 -2.87 4.17 30.95
N ALA A 319 -3.65 5.15 31.44
CA ALA A 319 -3.35 5.89 32.66
C ALA A 319 -3.60 5.10 33.98
N GLY A 320 -4.01 3.83 33.90
CA GLY A 320 -4.33 2.99 35.05
C GLY A 320 -5.77 3.15 35.57
N GLY A 321 -6.67 3.68 34.75
CA GLY A 321 -8.11 3.73 35.04
C GLY A 321 -8.75 2.34 35.11
N PRO A 322 -9.92 2.21 35.75
CA PRO A 322 -10.67 0.95 35.76
C PRO A 322 -11.15 0.58 34.34
N PRO A 323 -11.27 -0.73 34.02
CA PRO A 323 -11.87 -1.17 32.75
C PRO A 323 -13.21 -0.50 32.51
N PRO A 324 -13.52 -0.10 31.26
CA PRO A 324 -14.85 0.37 30.91
C PRO A 324 -15.87 -0.66 31.38
N ALA A 325 -16.98 -0.19 31.98
CA ALA A 325 -18.09 -1.09 32.26
C ALA A 325 -18.49 -1.73 30.93
N GLU A 326 -18.25 -3.04 30.79
CA GLU A 326 -18.86 -3.85 29.73
C GLU A 326 -20.33 -3.46 29.68
N ASN A 327 -20.83 -3.07 28.50
CA ASN A 327 -22.21 -2.64 28.31
C ASN A 327 -23.14 -3.69 28.92
N GLY A 328 -23.53 -3.45 30.17
CA GLY A 328 -24.51 -4.22 30.88
C GLY A 328 -25.79 -4.03 30.10
N ALA A 329 -26.29 -5.12 29.52
CA ALA A 329 -27.71 -5.23 29.24
C ALA A 329 -28.43 -4.68 30.47
N THR A 330 -29.19 -3.61 30.28
CA THR A 330 -30.03 -3.00 31.30
C THR A 330 -30.75 -4.12 32.03
N PRO A 331 -30.68 -4.23 33.37
CA PRO A 331 -31.48 -5.22 34.06
C PRO A 331 -32.94 -4.85 33.80
N VAL A 332 -33.60 -5.65 32.96
CA VAL A 332 -35.06 -5.66 32.89
C VAL A 332 -35.52 -5.92 34.32
N PRO A 333 -36.34 -5.05 34.94
CA PRO A 333 -36.80 -5.32 36.29
C PRO A 333 -37.61 -6.61 36.27
N THR A 334 -37.06 -7.65 36.89
CA THR A 334 -37.76 -8.89 37.19
C THR A 334 -38.92 -8.56 38.12
N VAL A 335 -40.13 -8.46 37.56
CA VAL A 335 -41.36 -8.46 38.35
C VAL A 335 -41.51 -9.84 38.99
N THR A 336 -41.35 -9.92 40.30
CA THR A 336 -41.69 -11.11 41.09
C THR A 336 -43.22 -11.24 41.11
N PRO A 337 -43.82 -12.33 40.60
CA PRO A 337 -45.26 -12.51 40.69
C PRO A 337 -45.66 -12.93 42.12
N THR A 338 -46.50 -12.11 42.75
CA THR A 338 -47.20 -12.46 44.00
C THR A 338 -48.26 -13.54 43.75
N PRO A 339 -48.35 -14.62 44.56
CA PRO A 339 -49.33 -15.67 44.33
C PRO A 339 -50.77 -15.32 44.76
N GLY A 340 -51.69 -15.37 43.79
CA GLY A 340 -53.02 -16.03 43.90
C GLY A 340 -54.21 -15.27 44.49
N THR A 341 -55.26 -15.05 43.68
CA THR A 341 -56.68 -15.37 44.00
C THR A 341 -57.52 -15.49 42.70
N LEU A 342 -57.87 -16.74 42.37
CA LEU A 342 -59.06 -17.34 41.74
C LEU A 342 -59.99 -16.55 40.76
N THR A 343 -59.95 -16.95 39.46
CA THR A 343 -61.02 -17.33 38.47
C THR A 343 -62.23 -16.41 38.15
N PRO A 344 -62.98 -16.57 37.01
CA PRO A 344 -62.80 -17.44 35.82
C PRO A 344 -63.04 -16.79 34.41
N GLY A 345 -62.47 -17.39 33.34
CA GLY A 345 -62.79 -17.03 31.93
C GLY A 345 -62.09 -17.88 30.83
N VAL A 346 -62.67 -19.05 30.57
CA VAL A 346 -62.73 -20.00 29.41
C VAL A 346 -62.41 -19.40 27.99
N PRO A 347 -61.98 -20.15 26.94
CA PRO A 347 -60.60 -20.58 26.61
C PRO A 347 -60.12 -20.20 25.17
N THR A 348 -58.81 -20.39 24.96
CA THR A 348 -58.07 -20.81 23.75
C THR A 348 -58.74 -20.88 22.36
N SER A 349 -58.09 -20.26 21.37
CA SER A 349 -57.81 -20.90 20.07
C SER A 349 -56.38 -20.59 19.62
N LEU A 350 -55.60 -21.64 19.38
CA LEU A 350 -54.34 -21.62 18.64
C LEU A 350 -54.64 -21.41 17.14
N GLU A 351 -53.79 -20.67 16.43
CA GLU A 351 -53.38 -21.08 15.09
C GLU A 351 -52.01 -20.49 14.71
N THR A 352 -51.17 -21.40 14.21
CA THR A 352 -49.77 -21.25 13.77
C THR A 352 -49.71 -20.50 12.44
N PRO A 353 -48.71 -19.62 12.18
CA PRO A 353 -48.57 -18.97 10.89
C PRO A 353 -47.80 -19.84 9.87
N THR A 354 -48.37 -19.96 8.68
CA THR A 354 -47.81 -20.60 7.49
C THR A 354 -46.81 -19.67 6.78
N LEU A 355 -45.64 -20.19 6.43
CA LEU A 355 -44.62 -19.59 5.57
C LEU A 355 -45.12 -19.50 4.12
N VAL A 356 -44.94 -18.34 3.47
CA VAL A 356 -45.11 -18.18 2.02
C VAL A 356 -43.76 -17.83 1.41
N GLU A 357 -43.27 -18.75 0.58
CA GLU A 357 -42.11 -18.61 -0.30
C GLU A 357 -42.60 -18.07 -1.66
N THR A 358 -42.04 -16.95 -2.12
CA THR A 358 -42.34 -16.37 -3.43
C THR A 358 -41.14 -16.55 -4.36
N THR A 359 -41.30 -17.40 -5.36
CA THR A 359 -40.44 -17.49 -6.55
C THR A 359 -41.03 -16.63 -7.67
N PRO A 360 -40.24 -15.82 -8.40
CA PRO A 360 -40.71 -15.12 -9.60
C PRO A 360 -40.19 -15.78 -10.89
N THR A 361 -41.04 -15.85 -11.92
CA THR A 361 -40.67 -16.04 -13.34
C THR A 361 -41.91 -15.70 -14.21
N PRO A 362 -41.80 -15.32 -15.49
CA PRO A 362 -40.63 -14.96 -16.33
C PRO A 362 -40.48 -13.47 -16.62
#